data_AF-A0A9D8F2M1-F1
#
_entry.id   AF-A0A9D8F2M1-F1
#
_cell.length_a   1.000
_cell.length_b   1.000
_cell.length_c   1.000
_cell.angle_alpha   90.00
_cell.angle_beta   90.00
_cell.angle_gamma   90.00
#
_symmetry.space_group_name_H-M   'P 1'
#
loop_
_entity.id
_entity.type
_entity.pdbx_description
1 polymer ?
#
loop_
_entity_poly.entity_id
_entity_poly.type
_entity_poly.pdbx_seq_one_letter_code
_entity_poly.pdbx_strand_id
1 'polypeptide(L)'
;MKTTIDLADDLLIKAKTLAIHRRTTLKAIIESALIREIRPAAELENPDPEKYEIGPFGILRIKRRPGEKTTLEQVKAIQDQIDEADMHRALHPTRP
;
A
#
# COMPACT_ATOMS: atom_id res chain seq x y z
N MET A 1 -0.44 19.08 13.59
CA MET A 1 -0.22 20.39 12.95
C MET A 1 -1.51 20.83 12.25
N LYS A 2 -1.75 22.13 12.13
CA LYS A 2 -2.87 22.68 11.34
C LYS A 2 -2.29 23.25 10.05
N THR A 3 -2.79 22.78 8.91
CA THR A 3 -2.38 23.23 7.59
C THR A 3 -3.62 23.64 6.81
N THR A 4 -3.55 24.76 6.10
CA THR A 4 -4.60 25.24 5.19
C THR A 4 -4.19 24.88 3.77
N ILE A 5 -5.12 24.35 2.98
CA ILE A 5 -4.89 23.95 1.59
C ILE A 5 -5.99 24.59 0.75
N ASP A 6 -5.60 25.31 -0.29
CA ASP A 6 -6.53 25.84 -1.28
C ASP A 6 -6.81 24.77 -2.34
N LEU A 7 -8.08 24.45 -2.53
CA LEU A 7 -8.53 23.39 -3.43
C LEU A 7 -9.72 23.88 -4.24
N ALA A 8 -9.71 23.64 -5.55
CA ALA A 8 -10.86 23.92 -6.41
C ALA A 8 -12.11 23.13 -5.95
N ASP A 9 -13.29 23.73 -6.10
CA ASP A 9 -14.54 23.16 -5.60
C ASP A 9 -14.84 21.78 -6.17
N ASP A 10 -14.52 21.55 -7.45
CA ASP A 10 -14.75 20.27 -8.11
C ASP A 10 -13.89 19.14 -7.48
N LEU A 11 -12.64 19.44 -7.13
CA LEU A 11 -11.75 18.52 -6.43
C LEU A 11 -12.19 18.29 -4.99
N LEU A 12 -12.68 19.32 -4.31
CA LEU A 12 -13.22 19.19 -2.96
C LEU A 12 -14.44 18.28 -2.93
N ILE A 13 -15.35 18.41 -3.89
CA ILE A 13 -16.52 17.55 -4.04
C ILE A 13 -16.08 16.10 -4.24
N LYS A 14 -15.18 15.84 -5.19
CA LYS A 14 -14.67 14.48 -5.47
C LYS A 14 -14.03 13.86 -4.23
N ALA A 15 -13.21 14.62 -3.50
CA ALA A 15 -12.54 14.13 -2.29
C ALA A 15 -13.54 13.81 -1.15
N LYS A 16 -14.57 14.63 -0.96
CA LYS A 16 -15.64 14.37 0.02
C LYS A 16 -16.43 13.11 -0.32
N THR A 17 -16.83 12.96 -1.59
CA THR A 17 -17.53 11.76 -2.06
C THR A 17 -16.68 10.51 -1.83
N LEU A 18 -15.38 10.58 -2.14
CA LEU A 18 -14.45 9.47 -1.90
C LEU A 18 -14.34 9.11 -0.41
N ALA A 19 -14.30 10.12 0.48
CA ALA A 19 -14.25 9.90 1.91
C ALA A 19 -15.48 9.14 2.42
N ILE A 20 -16.68 9.51 1.95
CA ILE A 20 -17.94 8.82 2.28
C ILE A 20 -17.89 7.37 1.81
N HIS A 21 -17.52 7.12 0.55
CA HIS A 21 -17.44 5.76 0.00
C HIS A 21 -16.47 4.85 0.77
N ARG A 22 -15.35 5.41 1.23
CA ARG A 22 -14.34 4.70 2.01
C ARG A 22 -14.62 4.70 3.52
N ARG A 23 -15.78 5.24 3.95
CA ARG A 23 -16.17 5.38 5.37
C ARG A 23 -15.06 6.03 6.22
N THR A 24 -14.45 7.07 5.69
CA THR A 24 -13.34 7.81 6.32
C THR A 24 -13.58 9.32 6.23
N THR A 25 -12.62 10.12 6.70
CA THR A 25 -12.73 11.58 6.71
C THR A 25 -11.95 12.21 5.56
N LEU A 26 -12.38 13.41 5.14
CA LEU A 26 -11.64 14.21 4.14
C LEU A 26 -10.19 14.44 4.58
N LYS A 27 -9.98 14.73 5.87
CA LYS A 27 -8.65 14.88 6.46
C LYS A 27 -7.80 13.63 6.23
N ALA A 28 -8.32 12.44 6.54
CA ALA A 28 -7.58 11.18 6.38
C ALA A 28 -7.24 10.87 4.91
N ILE A 29 -8.15 11.18 3.97
CA ILE A 29 -7.88 11.07 2.53
C ILE A 29 -6.71 11.97 2.13
N ILE A 30 -6.74 13.24 2.55
CA ILE A 30 -5.70 14.22 2.22
C ILE A 30 -4.37 13.84 2.86
N GLU A 31 -4.36 13.48 4.14
CA GLU A 31 -3.15 13.04 4.85
C GLU A 31 -2.54 11.80 4.19
N SER A 32 -3.35 10.79 3.83
CA SER A 32 -2.87 9.60 3.14
C SER A 32 -2.25 9.92 1.78
N ALA A 33 -2.87 10.81 1.01
CA ALA A 33 -2.32 11.24 -0.28
C ALA A 33 -1.01 12.03 -0.12
N LEU A 34 -0.96 12.95 0.85
CA LEU A 34 0.25 13.73 1.14
C LEU A 34 1.39 12.84 1.64
N ILE A 35 1.13 11.89 2.54
CA ILE A 35 2.15 10.94 3.01
C ILE A 35 2.73 10.16 1.83
N ARG A 36 1.88 9.72 0.89
CA ARG A 36 2.32 8.99 -0.30
C ARG A 36 3.20 9.84 -1.22
N GLU A 37 2.86 11.12 -1.40
CA GLU A 37 3.59 12.02 -2.31
C GLU A 37 4.90 12.55 -1.70
N ILE A 38 4.88 12.82 -0.39
CA ILE A 38 6.02 13.42 0.33
C ILE A 38 7.03 12.35 0.77
N ARG A 39 6.63 11.07 0.86
CA ARG A 39 7.54 9.99 1.24
C ARG A 39 8.76 10.00 0.31
N PRO A 40 9.98 10.17 0.84
CA PRO A 40 11.18 10.04 0.06
C PRO A 40 11.21 8.66 -0.61
N ALA A 41 11.51 8.60 -1.91
CA ALA A 41 11.68 7.33 -2.62
C ALA A 41 12.73 6.41 -1.94
N ALA A 42 13.60 6.98 -1.11
CA ALA A 42 14.62 6.29 -0.32
C ALA A 42 14.10 5.55 0.93
N GLU A 43 12.91 5.85 1.45
CA GLU A 43 12.38 5.18 2.66
C GLU A 43 11.66 3.86 2.38
N LEU A 44 11.54 3.49 1.12
CA LEU A 44 11.07 2.17 0.72
C LEU A 44 12.31 1.30 0.55
N GLU A 45 12.93 0.93 1.67
CA GLU A 45 13.94 -0.12 1.64
C GLU A 45 13.28 -1.37 1.07
N ASN A 46 13.70 -1.72 -0.14
CA ASN A 46 13.30 -2.97 -0.73
C ASN A 46 13.95 -4.08 0.10
N PRO A 47 13.16 -4.93 0.79
CA PRO A 47 13.71 -5.98 1.63
C PRO A 47 14.52 -7.00 0.82
N ASP A 48 14.27 -7.11 -0.49
CA ASP A 48 15.02 -7.97 -1.41
C ASP A 48 15.09 -7.33 -2.81
N PRO A 49 16.15 -6.55 -3.09
CA PRO A 49 16.39 -5.91 -4.37
C PRO A 49 16.49 -6.87 -5.56
N GLU A 50 16.75 -8.16 -5.36
CA GLU A 50 16.82 -9.14 -6.45
C GLU A 50 15.43 -9.67 -6.81
N LYS A 51 14.53 -9.78 -5.83
CA LYS A 51 13.19 -10.33 -5.98
C LYS A 51 12.13 -9.28 -6.30
N TYR A 52 12.29 -8.05 -5.79
CA TYR A 52 11.29 -6.99 -5.96
C TYR A 52 11.87 -5.75 -6.66
N GLU A 53 10.98 -4.96 -7.26
CA GLU A 53 11.21 -3.62 -7.80
C GLU A 53 10.21 -2.64 -7.16
N ILE A 54 10.63 -1.40 -6.92
CA ILE A 54 9.78 -0.36 -6.34
C ILE A 54 8.99 0.29 -7.47
N GLY A 55 7.66 0.14 -7.45
CA GLY A 55 6.77 0.77 -8.43
C GLY A 55 6.62 2.29 -8.23
N PRO A 56 5.95 3.00 -9.16
CA PRO A 56 5.78 4.46 -9.14
C PRO A 56 5.01 5.01 -7.94
N PHE A 57 4.47 4.14 -7.09
CA PHE A 57 3.74 4.49 -5.88
C PHE A 57 4.37 3.93 -4.61
N GLY A 58 5.60 3.45 -4.73
CA GLY A 58 6.32 2.81 -3.64
C GLY A 58 5.86 1.41 -3.28
N ILE A 59 5.03 0.79 -4.11
CA ILE A 59 4.56 -0.58 -3.90
C ILE A 59 5.60 -1.53 -4.49
N LEU A 60 6.03 -2.52 -3.70
CA LEU A 60 6.92 -3.59 -4.16
C LEU A 60 6.19 -4.44 -5.22
N ARG A 61 6.80 -4.58 -6.40
CA ARG A 61 6.35 -5.48 -7.47
C ARG A 61 7.39 -6.57 -7.61
N ILE A 62 6.98 -7.81 -7.89
CA ILE A 62 7.92 -8.90 -8.15
C ILE A 62 8.61 -8.64 -9.49
N LYS A 63 9.95 -8.64 -9.51
CA LYS A 63 10.74 -8.54 -10.73
C LYS A 63 10.40 -9.71 -11.64
N ARG A 64 9.89 -9.42 -12.84
CA ARG A 64 9.66 -10.44 -13.86
C ARG A 64 11.00 -10.75 -14.53
N ARG A 65 11.57 -11.94 -14.28
CA ARG A 65 12.76 -12.38 -15.01
C ARG A 65 12.37 -12.75 -16.44
N PRO A 66 13.08 -12.24 -17.47
CA PRO A 66 12.79 -12.58 -18.86
C PRO A 66 12.98 -14.09 -19.07
N GLY A 67 11.90 -14.80 -19.38
CA GLY A 67 11.89 -16.25 -19.56
C GLY A 67 11.25 -17.05 -18.42
N GLU A 68 11.00 -16.44 -17.26
CA GLU A 68 10.38 -17.09 -16.12
C GLU A 68 8.88 -16.74 -16.07
N LYS A 69 8.02 -17.73 -16.33
CA LYS A 69 6.57 -17.56 -16.20
C LYS A 69 6.21 -17.74 -14.73
N THR A 70 5.79 -16.67 -14.06
CA THR A 70 5.14 -16.79 -12.76
C THR A 70 3.90 -17.66 -12.91
N THR A 71 3.91 -18.86 -12.32
CA THR A 71 2.78 -19.79 -12.43
C THR A 71 1.71 -19.42 -11.41
N LEU A 72 0.46 -19.78 -11.71
CA LEU A 72 -0.67 -19.61 -10.79
C LEU A 72 -0.43 -20.33 -9.45
N GLU A 73 0.28 -21.46 -9.50
CA GLU A 73 0.67 -22.24 -8.31
C GLU A 73 1.64 -21.46 -7.42
N GLN A 74 2.59 -20.74 -7.99
CA GLN A 74 3.52 -19.89 -7.22
C GLN A 74 2.80 -18.74 -6.53
N VAL A 75 1.82 -18.11 -7.21
CA VAL A 75 0.99 -17.06 -6.60
C VAL A 75 0.17 -17.62 -5.44
N LYS A 76 -0.43 -18.80 -5.63
CA LYS A 76 -1.24 -19.45 -4.60
C LYS A 76 -0.41 -19.85 -3.37
N ALA A 77 0.77 -20.40 -3.57
CA ALA A 77 1.67 -20.76 -2.46
C ALA A 77 2.08 -19.54 -1.62
N ILE A 78 2.29 -18.37 -2.25
CA ILE A 78 2.57 -17.12 -1.53
C ILE A 78 1.34 -16.68 -0.73
N GLN A 79 0.14 -16.78 -1.31
CA GLN A 79 -1.10 -16.44 -0.62
C GLN A 79 -1.34 -17.34 0.59
N ASP A 80 -1.18 -18.65 0.44
CA ASP A 80 -1.38 -19.63 1.51
C ASP A 80 -0.41 -19.37 2.69
N GLN A 81 0.84 -19.01 2.41
CA GLN A 81 1.82 -18.63 3.44
C GLN A 81 1.43 -17.36 4.21
N ILE A 82 0.88 -16.36 3.51
CA ILE A 82 0.43 -15.11 4.13
C ILE A 82 -0.79 -15.38 5.01
N ASP A 83 -1.77 -16.13 4.49
CA ASP A 83 -2.99 -16.47 5.22
C ASP A 83 -2.68 -17.30 6.48
N GLU A 84 -1.72 -18.22 6.40
CA GLU A 84 -1.25 -19.01 7.55
C GLU A 84 -0.53 -18.13 8.59
N ALA A 85 0.33 -17.21 8.17
CA ALA A 85 1.01 -16.27 9.06
C ALA A 85 0.01 -15.33 9.76
N ASP A 86 -1.00 -14.84 9.05
CA ASP A 86 -2.05 -13.98 9.59
C ASP A 86 -2.95 -14.75 10.57
N MET A 87 -3.31 -16.01 10.24
CA MET A 87 -4.02 -16.91 11.14
C MET A 87 -3.21 -17.17 12.43
N HIS A 88 -1.92 -17.47 12.32
CA HIS A 88 -1.06 -17.70 13.47
C HIS A 88 -0.95 -16.45 14.37
N ARG A 89 -0.92 -15.25 13.77
CA ARG A 89 -0.91 -13.97 14.49
C ARG A 89 -2.23 -13.69 15.19
N ALA A 90 -3.36 -14.03 14.57
CA ALA A 90 -4.69 -13.88 15.16
C ALA A 90 -4.93 -14.84 16.34
N LEU A 91 -4.37 -16.05 16.26
CA LEU A 91 -4.45 -17.06 17.32
C LEU A 91 -3.49 -16.77 18.50
N HIS A 92 -2.41 -16.03 18.26
CA HIS A 92 -1.41 -15.69 19.28
C HIS A 92 -1.14 -14.17 19.35
N PRO A 93 -2.11 -13.36 19.82
CA PRO A 93 -2.01 -11.91 19.82
C PRO A 93 -0.99 -11.33 20.82
N THR A 94 -0.46 -12.12 21.75
CA THR A 94 0.39 -11.68 22.88
C THR A 94 1.81 -12.26 22.90
N ARG A 95 2.30 -12.84 21.80
CA ARG A 95 3.71 -13.24 21.74
C ARG A 95 4.59 -12.01 21.43
N PRO A 96 5.55 -11.63 22.29
CA PRO A 96 6.43 -10.48 22.06
C PRO A 96 7.35 -10.70 20.86
#